data_AF-A0A3C1NFZ6-F1
#
_entry.id   AF-A0A3C1NFZ6-F1
#
_cell.length_a   1.000
_cell.length_b   1.000
_cell.length_c   1.000
_cell.angle_alpha   90.00
_cell.angle_beta   90.00
_cell.angle_gamma   90.00
#
_symmetry.space_group_name_H-M   'P 1'
#
loop_
_entity.id
_entity.type
_entity.pdbx_description
1 polymer ?
#
loop_
_entity_poly.entity_id
_entity_poly.type
_entity_poly.pdbx_seq_one_letter_code
_entity_poly.pdbx_strand_id
1 'polypeptide(L)'
;MFTLQAGLVSPDSDSRSVSEFQAMPASLWSGNPRLSLVLIPVKLHSAVSTEDAISFRMIHEPSGKPIRYVKGIPTEQGFEEVPEDEIVKGYE
;
A
#
# COMPACT_ATOMS: atom_id res chain seq x y z
N MET A 1 12.15 46.82 44.79
CA MET A 1 11.44 46.21 45.93
C MET A 1 10.55 45.12 45.37
N PHE A 2 10.72 43.91 45.88
CA PHE A 2 10.17 42.65 45.37
C PHE A 2 8.65 42.54 45.57
N THR A 3 7.96 41.83 44.68
CA THR A 3 7.13 40.66 45.04
C THR A 3 6.88 39.79 43.80
N LEU A 4 7.50 38.62 43.80
CA LEU A 4 7.09 37.46 43.00
C LEU A 4 5.81 36.89 43.63
N GLN A 5 4.79 36.61 42.83
CA GLN A 5 3.74 35.66 43.20
C GLN A 5 3.78 34.49 42.22
N ALA A 6 4.20 33.34 42.74
CA ALA A 6 4.19 32.07 42.04
C ALA A 6 2.74 31.59 41.84
N GLY A 7 2.34 31.47 40.57
CA GLY A 7 1.15 30.73 40.15
C GLY A 7 1.59 29.35 39.67
N LEU A 8 1.36 28.35 40.51
CA LEU A 8 1.63 26.94 40.30
C LEU A 8 0.49 26.34 39.46
N VAL A 9 0.76 25.95 38.22
CA VAL A 9 -0.04 24.97 37.48
C VAL A 9 0.92 23.97 36.83
N SER A 10 0.76 22.72 37.23
CA SER A 10 1.52 21.55 36.77
C SER A 10 0.72 20.84 35.66
N PRO A 11 1.27 19.78 35.05
CA PRO A 11 1.53 19.65 33.63
C PRO A 11 0.34 19.08 32.84
N ASP A 12 -0.02 19.68 31.71
CA ASP A 12 -0.90 19.01 30.75
C ASP A 12 -0.07 18.05 29.90
N SER A 13 -0.10 16.80 30.36
CA SER A 13 0.37 15.62 29.67
C SER A 13 -0.48 15.38 28.42
N ASP A 14 -0.30 16.15 27.35
CA ASP A 14 -0.71 15.71 26.02
C ASP A 14 0.42 14.86 25.41
N SER A 15 0.68 13.75 26.10
CA SER A 15 1.10 12.52 25.45
C SER A 15 0.01 12.19 24.44
N ARG A 16 0.15 12.75 23.24
CA ARG A 16 -0.43 12.16 22.02
C ARG A 16 0.11 10.75 21.96
N SER A 17 -0.62 9.85 22.60
CA SER A 17 -0.79 8.49 22.19
C SER A 17 -1.15 8.58 20.71
N VAL A 18 -0.12 8.58 19.86
CA VAL A 18 -0.23 8.03 18.52
C VAL A 18 -0.66 6.62 18.80
N SER A 19 -1.97 6.46 18.84
CA SER A 19 -2.66 5.21 18.94
C SER A 19 -1.95 4.29 17.98
N GLU A 20 -1.25 3.34 18.59
CA GLU A 20 -0.79 2.09 18.03
C GLU A 20 -2.03 1.40 17.46
N PHE A 21 -2.57 1.93 16.36
CA PHE A 21 -3.31 1.16 15.40
C PHE A 21 -2.24 0.28 14.76
N GLN A 22 -1.80 -0.71 15.54
CA GLN A 22 -1.19 -1.94 15.06
C GLN A 22 -1.98 -2.29 13.80
N ALA A 23 -1.36 -2.08 12.63
CA ALA A 23 -1.98 -2.37 11.36
C ALA A 23 -2.23 -3.88 11.37
N MET A 24 -3.46 -4.29 11.68
CA MET A 24 -3.79 -5.70 11.67
C MET A 24 -3.67 -6.16 10.22
N PRO A 25 -2.89 -7.22 9.93
CA PRO A 25 -2.62 -7.61 8.55
C PRO A 25 -3.95 -7.86 7.84
N ALA A 26 -4.16 -7.18 6.71
CA ALA A 26 -5.31 -7.44 5.86
C ALA A 26 -5.35 -8.93 5.49
N SER A 27 -6.55 -9.51 5.42
CA SER A 27 -6.67 -10.90 5.01
C SER A 27 -6.24 -11.05 3.56
N LEU A 28 -5.29 -11.94 3.31
CA LEU A 28 -4.84 -12.31 1.96
C LEU A 28 -5.96 -13.02 1.21
N TRP A 29 -6.70 -13.86 1.92
CA TRP A 29 -7.75 -14.69 1.35
C TRP A 29 -8.81 -15.02 2.38
N SER A 30 -10.07 -15.00 1.97
CA SER A 30 -11.22 -15.42 2.80
C SER A 30 -12.07 -16.39 2.01
N GLY A 31 -12.49 -17.49 2.63
CA GLY A 31 -13.30 -18.50 1.95
C GLY A 31 -13.76 -19.64 2.85
N ASN A 32 -14.46 -20.59 2.24
CA ASN A 32 -15.03 -21.77 2.91
C ASN A 32 -14.47 -23.06 2.30
N PRO A 33 -13.30 -23.55 2.72
CA PRO A 33 -12.82 -24.85 2.27
C PRO A 33 -13.83 -25.95 2.63
N ARG A 34 -14.11 -26.82 1.66
CA ARG A 34 -14.94 -28.01 1.86
C ARG A 34 -14.07 -29.18 2.28
N LEU A 35 -14.12 -29.52 3.57
CA LEU A 35 -13.47 -30.69 4.13
C LEU A 35 -14.47 -31.85 4.10
N SER A 36 -14.52 -32.55 2.97
CA SER A 36 -15.46 -33.64 2.64
C SER A 36 -16.93 -33.26 2.79
N LEU A 37 -17.44 -33.21 4.02
CA LEU A 37 -18.82 -32.89 4.36
C LEU A 37 -18.98 -31.54 5.07
N VAL A 38 -17.92 -30.98 5.65
CA VAL A 38 -18.00 -29.74 6.42
C VAL A 38 -17.42 -28.55 5.63
N LEU A 39 -18.10 -27.41 5.74
CA LEU A 39 -17.67 -26.12 5.22
C LEU A 39 -17.40 -25.21 6.42
N ILE A 40 -16.16 -24.74 6.57
CA ILE A 40 -15.75 -23.88 7.69
C ILE A 40 -15.29 -22.54 7.13
N PRO A 41 -15.83 -21.40 7.57
CA PRO A 41 -15.32 -20.09 7.15
C PRO A 41 -13.94 -19.84 7.74
N VAL A 42 -12.96 -19.50 6.89
CA VAL A 42 -11.60 -19.17 7.30
C VAL A 42 -11.14 -17.86 6.67
N LYS A 43 -10.25 -17.15 7.38
CA LYS A 43 -9.52 -15.98 6.88
C LYS A 43 -8.03 -16.25 7.01
N LEU A 44 -7.30 -16.10 5.91
CA LEU A 44 -5.85 -16.23 5.85
C LEU A 44 -5.25 -14.83 6.03
N HIS A 45 -4.36 -14.69 6.99
CA HIS A 45 -3.59 -13.47 7.26
C HIS A 45 -2.09 -13.76 7.08
N SER A 46 -1.33 -12.78 6.59
CA SER A 46 0.13 -12.93 6.54
C SER A 46 0.69 -13.01 7.96
N ALA A 47 1.58 -13.98 8.21
CA ALA A 47 2.32 -14.08 9.47
C ALA A 47 3.47 -13.07 9.56
N VAL A 48 3.79 -12.40 8.45
CA VAL A 48 4.86 -11.40 8.34
C VAL A 48 4.26 -10.09 7.86
N SER A 49 4.58 -8.98 8.53
CA SER A 49 4.19 -7.63 8.10
C SER A 49 4.98 -7.23 6.85
N THR A 50 4.27 -6.70 5.85
CA THR A 50 4.86 -6.09 4.65
C THR A 50 4.98 -4.57 4.80
N GLU A 51 4.52 -3.98 5.91
CA GLU A 51 4.64 -2.54 6.16
C GLU A 51 6.08 -2.01 6.03
N ASP A 52 7.10 -2.80 6.37
CA ASP A 52 8.52 -2.43 6.22
C ASP A 52 9.13 -2.79 4.85
N ALA A 53 8.34 -3.35 3.92
CA ALA A 53 8.84 -3.71 2.61
C ALA A 53 9.07 -2.46 1.75
N ILE A 54 10.34 -2.20 1.43
CA ILE A 54 10.74 -1.09 0.55
C ILE A 54 10.25 -1.40 -0.88
N SER A 55 9.28 -0.63 -1.37
CA SER A 55 8.83 -0.71 -2.76
C SER A 55 9.80 0.05 -3.67
N PHE A 56 10.49 -0.68 -4.54
CA PHE A 56 11.28 -0.08 -5.61
C PHE A 56 10.38 0.22 -6.81
N ARG A 57 10.36 1.48 -7.25
CA ARG A 57 9.75 1.89 -8.52
C ARG A 57 10.88 2.30 -9.45
N MET A 58 10.78 1.95 -10.73
CA MET A 58 11.72 2.45 -11.72
C MET A 58 11.51 3.95 -11.87
N ILE A 59 12.55 4.74 -11.63
CA ILE A 59 12.49 6.19 -11.75
C ILE A 59 13.28 6.60 -12.99
N HIS A 60 12.68 7.44 -13.84
CA HIS A 60 13.39 8.08 -14.94
C HIS A 60 14.36 9.11 -14.36
N GLU A 61 15.66 8.79 -14.35
CA GLU A 61 16.72 9.59 -13.72
C GLU A 61 16.66 11.09 -14.06
N PRO A 62 16.47 11.52 -15.33
CA PRO A 62 16.39 12.95 -15.65
C PRO A 62 15.13 13.65 -15.13
N SER A 63 14.01 12.95 -15.01
CA SER A 63 12.72 13.56 -14.68
C SER A 63 12.30 13.33 -13.23
N GLY A 64 12.92 12.38 -12.52
CA GLY A 64 12.51 11.96 -11.18
C GLY A 64 11.10 11.34 -11.13
N LYS A 65 10.48 11.05 -12.28
CA LYS A 65 9.12 10.51 -12.38
C LYS A 65 9.16 8.98 -12.47
N PRO A 66 8.18 8.27 -11.88
CA PRO A 66 8.09 6.83 -12.01
C PRO A 66 7.78 6.44 -13.46
N ILE A 67 8.48 5.44 -13.98
CA ILE A 67 8.25 4.87 -15.30
C ILE A 67 6.99 4.01 -15.24
N ARG A 68 6.09 4.21 -16.21
CA ARG A 68 4.90 3.39 -16.43
C ARG A 68 5.13 2.51 -17.64
N TYR A 69 4.70 1.25 -17.55
CA TYR A 69 4.64 0.36 -18.70
C TYR A 69 3.34 0.61 -19.46
N VAL A 70 3.47 0.88 -20.75
CA VAL A 70 2.36 1.05 -21.68
C VAL A 70 2.48 -0.01 -22.76
N LYS A 71 1.36 -0.61 -23.16
CA LYS A 71 1.30 -1.54 -24.29
C LYS A 71 1.21 -0.71 -25.56
N GLY A 72 1.95 -1.06 -26.59
CA GLY A 72 2.00 -0.27 -27.80
C GLY A 72 2.69 -0.98 -28.94
N ILE A 73 2.55 -0.42 -30.14
CA ILE A 73 3.14 -0.95 -31.36
C ILE A 73 4.32 -0.08 -31.80
N PRO A 74 5.39 -0.69 -32.35
CA PRO A 74 6.41 0.05 -33.07
C PRO A 74 5.88 0.43 -34.46
N THR A 75 5.71 1.74 -34.69
CA THR A 75 5.34 2.35 -35.97
C THR A 75 6.57 3.04 -36.58
N GLU A 76 6.54 3.38 -37.88
CA GLU A 76 7.65 4.06 -38.58
C GLU A 76 8.08 5.40 -37.93
N GLN A 77 7.18 6.03 -37.16
CA GLN A 77 7.39 7.31 -36.48
C GLN A 77 7.73 7.16 -34.99
N GLY A 78 7.81 5.93 -34.47
CA GLY A 78 8.13 5.66 -33.07
C GLY A 78 7.18 4.65 -32.41
N PHE A 79 7.13 4.69 -31.08
CA PHE A 79 6.26 3.82 -30.28
C PHE A 79 4.93 4.51 -30.03
N GLU A 80 3.83 3.86 -30.42
CA GLU A 80 2.46 4.35 -30.23
C GLU A 80 1.75 3.49 -29.20
N GLU A 81 1.21 4.12 -28.15
CA GLU A 81 0.43 3.44 -27.11
C GLU A 81 -0.91 2.98 -27.70
N VAL A 82 -1.22 1.69 -27.54
CA VAL A 82 -2.44 1.07 -28.06
C VAL A 82 -3.41 0.87 -26.89
N PRO A 83 -4.66 1.31 -27.02
CA PRO A 83 -5.66 1.14 -25.97
C PRO A 83 -6.07 -0.33 -25.86
N GLU A 84 -6.43 -0.79 -24.65
CA GLU A 84 -6.65 -2.22 -24.38
C GLU A 84 -7.80 -2.84 -25.18
N ASP A 85 -8.77 -2.04 -25.67
CA ASP A 85 -9.90 -2.50 -26.50
C ASP A 85 -9.48 -2.92 -27.92
N GLU A 86 -8.35 -2.41 -28.42
CA GLU A 86 -7.79 -2.81 -29.71
C GLU A 86 -6.90 -4.06 -29.59
N ILE A 87 -6.57 -4.51 -28.38
CA ILE A 87 -5.67 -5.64 -28.13
C ILE A 87 -6.45 -6.96 -28.15
N VAL A 88 -6.32 -7.71 -29.25
CA VAL A 88 -6.91 -9.05 -29.41
C VAL A 88 -5.93 -10.18 -29.06
N LYS A 89 -6.45 -11.31 -28.57
CA LYS A 89 -5.65 -12.52 -28.31
C LYS A 89 -5.38 -13.27 -29.62
N GLY A 90 -4.13 -13.28 -30.07
CA GLY A 90 -3.65 -14.23 -31.07
C GLY A 90 -3.24 -15.55 -30.42
N TYR A 91 -3.56 -16.68 -31.05
CA TYR A 91 -3.03 -17.98 -30.69
C TYR A 91 -2.16 -18.46 -31.86
N GLU A 92 -0.97 -18.98 -31.57
CA GLU A 92 -0.08 -19.66 -32.54
C GLU A 92 0.04 -21.14 -32.20
#